data_AF-A0A0F9MR72-F1
#
_entry.id   AF-A0A0F9MR72-F1
#
_cell.length_a   1.000
_cell.length_b   1.000
_cell.length_c   1.000
_cell.angle_alpha   90.00
_cell.angle_beta   90.00
_cell.angle_gamma   90.00
#
_symmetry.space_group_name_H-M   'P 1'
#
loop_
_entity.id
_entity.type
_entity.pdbx_description
1 polymer ?
#
loop_
_entity_poly.entity_id
_entity_poly.type
_entity_poly.pdbx_seq_one_letter_code
_entity_poly.pdbx_strand_id
1 'polypeptide(L)'
;MQPRRGKPRRARLDVAEVDRRPTFTANAGYNSLWADERKRWVVGIGVRIPFSGQRQHSAVRKATAEASQKRWLATQAQREWRASIAKLRASVEAGHGRLNILNERHLPNQRAHWEASLNELASGTGRLEDAINSARQLTGAKLRRAGVIRDLYGASAGYEALIPVRTINALN
;
A
#
# COMPACT_ATOMS: atom_id res chain seq x y z
N MET A 1 22.16 -21.93 14.41
CA MET A 1 20.82 -21.73 15.01
C MET A 1 20.49 -20.23 14.94
N GLN A 2 19.64 -19.82 14.00
CA GLN A 2 19.31 -18.41 13.78
C GLN A 2 18.16 -17.94 14.69
N PRO A 3 18.16 -16.67 15.14
CA PRO A 3 17.18 -16.13 16.08
C PRO A 3 15.87 -15.74 15.40
N ARG A 4 14.75 -16.17 16.00
CA ARG A 4 13.38 -15.75 15.66
C ARG A 4 13.16 -14.27 16.02
N ARG A 5 13.09 -13.41 15.01
CA ARG A 5 12.66 -12.00 15.15
C ARG A 5 11.14 -11.93 15.30
N GLY A 6 10.66 -11.98 16.55
CA GLY A 6 9.26 -11.83 16.91
C GLY A 6 9.03 -10.72 17.94
N LYS A 7 8.36 -9.63 17.50
CA LYS A 7 7.64 -8.61 18.31
C LYS A 7 8.45 -7.57 19.12
N PRO A 8 9.03 -6.54 18.48
CA PRO A 8 9.54 -5.35 19.18
C PRO A 8 8.44 -4.42 19.77
N ARG A 9 7.14 -4.72 19.57
CA ARG A 9 6.04 -3.78 19.87
C ARG A 9 5.50 -3.85 21.31
N ARG A 10 5.60 -5.02 21.98
CA ARG A 10 5.22 -5.16 23.40
C ARG A 10 6.34 -4.68 24.32
N ALA A 11 7.59 -5.00 23.98
CA ALA A 11 8.77 -4.59 24.72
C ALA A 11 8.90 -3.08 24.93
N ARG A 12 8.47 -2.23 23.98
CA ARG A 12 8.56 -0.76 24.15
C ARG A 12 7.53 -0.17 25.11
N LEU A 13 6.38 -0.83 25.29
CA LEU A 13 5.40 -0.41 26.30
C LEU A 13 5.84 -0.89 27.68
N ASP A 14 6.37 -2.11 27.78
CA ASP A 14 6.95 -2.64 29.03
C ASP A 14 8.14 -1.80 29.53
N VAL A 15 9.02 -1.34 28.63
CA VAL A 15 10.17 -0.49 29.02
C VAL A 15 9.72 0.85 29.62
N ALA A 16 8.67 1.48 29.07
CA ALA A 16 8.15 2.73 29.61
C ALA A 16 7.45 2.57 30.98
N GLU A 17 6.96 1.36 31.28
CA GLU A 17 6.35 1.03 32.57
C GLU A 17 7.41 0.59 33.60
N VAL A 18 8.51 -0.05 33.16
CA VAL A 18 9.67 -0.41 34.00
C VAL A 18 10.40 0.83 34.53
N ASP A 19 10.46 1.93 33.77
CA ASP A 19 11.03 3.21 34.21
C ASP A 19 10.28 3.87 35.39
N ARG A 20 9.12 3.34 35.82
CA ARG A 20 8.40 3.77 37.04
C ARG A 20 8.88 3.07 38.31
N ARG A 21 9.75 2.06 38.20
CA ARG A 21 10.24 1.29 39.36
C ARG A 21 11.58 1.87 39.85
N PRO A 22 11.84 1.86 41.16
CA PRO A 22 13.15 2.25 41.69
C PRO A 22 14.21 1.32 41.11
N THR A 23 15.28 1.91 40.55
CA THR A 23 16.42 1.15 40.05
C THR A 23 17.47 1.08 41.15
N PHE A 24 17.90 -0.13 41.49
CA PHE A 24 18.95 -0.39 42.46
C PHE A 24 20.27 -0.60 41.72
N THR A 25 21.29 0.17 42.08
CA THR A 25 22.64 0.02 41.52
C THR A 25 23.61 -0.33 42.64
N ALA A 26 24.27 -1.48 42.53
CA ALA A 26 25.35 -1.86 43.43
C ALA A 26 26.69 -1.53 42.76
N ASN A 27 27.51 -0.73 43.43
CA ASN A 27 28.85 -0.39 42.98
C ASN A 27 29.86 -0.92 43.99
N ALA A 28 30.89 -1.61 43.50
CA ALA A 28 32.04 -2.03 44.30
C ALA A 28 33.30 -1.45 43.66
N GLY A 29 34.12 -0.77 44.46
CA GLY A 29 35.35 -0.12 44.01
C GLY A 29 36.53 -0.44 44.90
N TYR A 30 37.71 -0.55 44.30
CA TYR A 30 38.97 -0.68 45.00
C TYR A 30 39.76 0.63 44.86
N ASN A 31 40.08 1.27 45.98
CA ASN A 31 40.81 2.54 46.02
C ASN A 31 42.23 2.30 46.59
N SER A 32 43.24 2.36 45.71
CA SER A 32 44.64 2.14 46.05
C SER A 32 45.34 3.33 46.72
N LEU A 33 44.69 4.50 46.81
CA LEU A 33 45.28 5.72 47.36
C LEU A 33 45.19 5.82 48.90
N TRP A 34 44.57 4.84 49.57
CA TRP A 34 44.44 4.81 51.03
C TRP A 34 45.51 3.92 51.66
N ALA A 35 46.23 4.50 52.64
CA ALA A 35 47.36 3.87 53.32
C ALA A 35 46.99 2.59 54.10
N ASP A 36 45.72 2.44 54.50
CA ASP A 36 45.22 1.30 55.26
C ASP A 36 44.55 0.26 54.33
N GLU A 37 45.15 -0.93 54.24
CA GLU A 37 44.70 -2.04 53.39
C GLU A 37 43.27 -2.49 53.67
N ARG A 38 42.78 -2.32 54.90
CA ARG A 38 41.43 -2.71 55.30
C ARG A 38 40.34 -1.74 54.84
N LYS A 39 40.72 -0.55 54.33
CA LYS A 39 39.78 0.50 53.91
C LYS A 39 39.69 0.67 52.39
N ARG A 40 40.53 -0.03 51.62
CA ARG A 40 40.60 0.08 50.15
C ARG A 40 39.37 -0.42 49.39
N TRP A 41 38.43 -1.08 50.05
CA TRP A 41 37.31 -1.81 49.47
C TRP A 41 36.05 -1.03 49.84
N VAL A 42 35.35 -0.47 48.86
CA VAL A 42 34.10 0.27 49.10
C VAL A 42 32.97 -0.43 48.35
N VAL A 43 31.91 -0.77 49.08
CA VAL A 43 30.66 -1.27 48.50
C VAL A 43 29.56 -0.26 48.81
N GLY A 44 28.94 0.29 47.77
CA GLY A 44 27.84 1.23 47.88
C GLY A 44 26.60 0.70 47.17
N ILE A 45 25.44 0.77 47.83
CA ILE A 45 24.14 0.49 47.22
C ILE A 45 23.44 1.84 47.00
N GLY A 46 23.23 2.21 45.74
CA GLY A 46 22.47 3.39 45.36
C GLY A 46 21.04 3.00 44.98
N VAL A 47 20.06 3.74 45.50
CA VAL A 47 18.65 3.62 45.09
C VAL A 47 18.27 4.86 44.30
N ARG A 48 17.99 4.71 43.01
CA ARG A 48 17.45 5.80 42.20
C ARG A 48 15.93 5.70 42.19
N ILE A 49 15.28 6.54 43.01
CA ILE A 49 13.82 6.66 43.05
C ILE A 49 13.41 7.76 42.07
N PRO A 50 12.73 7.44 40.96
CA PRO A 50 12.19 8.46 40.06
C PRO A 50 11.01 9.15 40.75
N PHE A 51 11.21 10.37 41.26
CA PHE A 51 10.10 11.20 41.73
C PHE A 51 9.17 11.49 40.55
N SER A 52 7.88 11.12 40.68
CA SER A 52 6.88 11.21 39.61
C SER A 52 6.66 12.67 39.20
N GLY A 53 7.31 13.08 38.10
CA GLY A 53 7.24 14.43 37.54
C GLY A 53 6.62 14.48 36.14
N GLN A 54 6.25 15.69 35.71
CA GLN A 54 5.71 16.02 34.38
C GLN A 54 6.42 15.33 33.21
N ARG A 55 7.75 15.13 33.31
CA ARG A 55 8.59 14.48 32.28
C ARG A 55 8.15 13.04 31.97
N GLN A 56 7.80 12.25 32.99
CA GLN A 56 7.39 10.85 32.79
C GLN A 56 5.98 10.78 32.18
N HIS A 57 5.07 11.67 32.58
CA HIS A 57 3.76 11.82 31.94
C HIS A 57 3.89 12.26 30.47
N SER A 58 4.82 13.18 30.15
CA SER A 58 5.06 13.58 28.76
C SER A 58 5.66 12.47 27.89
N ALA A 59 6.54 11.62 28.44
CA ALA A 59 7.10 10.47 27.72
C ALA A 59 6.02 9.42 27.38
N VAL A 60 5.15 9.09 28.34
CA VAL A 60 4.01 8.19 28.11
C VAL A 60 3.04 8.79 27.09
N ARG A 61 2.69 10.08 27.21
CA ARG A 61 1.82 10.76 26.24
C ARG A 61 2.40 10.73 24.83
N LYS A 62 3.70 11.01 24.68
CA LYS A 62 4.41 10.90 23.39
C LYS A 62 4.35 9.48 22.82
N ALA A 63 4.66 8.47 23.63
CA ALA A 63 4.60 7.07 23.21
C ALA A 63 3.17 6.65 22.79
N THR A 64 2.14 7.10 23.52
CA THR A 64 0.74 6.83 23.15
C THR A 64 0.34 7.53 21.86
N ALA A 65 0.78 8.77 21.64
CA ALA A 65 0.51 9.54 20.43
C ALA A 65 1.20 8.92 19.20
N GLU A 66 2.45 8.49 19.34
CA GLU A 66 3.17 7.76 18.28
C GLU A 66 2.49 6.42 17.97
N ALA A 67 2.02 5.70 19.00
CA ALA A 67 1.30 4.45 18.82
C ALA A 67 -0.06 4.66 18.12
N SER A 68 -0.81 5.71 18.46
CA SER A 68 -2.06 6.06 17.78
C SER A 68 -1.82 6.50 16.34
N GLN A 69 -0.78 7.31 16.09
CA GLN A 69 -0.40 7.73 14.74
C GLN A 69 -0.06 6.53 13.85
N LYS A 70 0.76 5.60 14.34
CA LYS A 70 1.12 4.38 13.59
C LYS A 70 -0.08 3.49 13.32
N ARG A 71 -1.00 3.35 14.29
CA ARG A 71 -2.26 2.61 14.09
C ARG A 71 -3.12 3.27 13.02
N TRP A 72 -3.27 4.59 13.08
CA TRP A 72 -4.03 5.35 12.09
C TRP A 72 -3.43 5.18 10.69
N LEU A 73 -2.12 5.33 10.52
CA LEU A 73 -1.44 5.10 9.24
C LEU A 73 -1.67 3.69 8.69
N ALA A 74 -1.60 2.66 9.54
CA ALA A 74 -1.88 1.29 9.14
C ALA A 74 -3.35 1.11 8.69
N THR A 75 -4.30 1.73 9.39
CA THR A 75 -5.71 1.71 9.00
C THR A 75 -5.95 2.48 7.69
N GLN A 76 -5.28 3.61 7.47
CA GLN A 76 -5.37 4.36 6.21
C GLN A 76 -4.83 3.53 5.04
N ALA A 77 -3.64 2.96 5.17
CA ALA A 77 -3.06 2.10 4.14
C ALA A 77 -3.98 0.91 3.80
N GLN A 78 -4.62 0.31 4.81
CA GLN A 78 -5.59 -0.78 4.58
C GLN A 78 -6.85 -0.29 3.83
N ARG A 79 -7.35 0.91 4.15
CA ARG A 79 -8.50 1.50 3.46
C ARG A 79 -8.17 1.85 2.01
N GLU A 80 -7.02 2.47 1.77
CA GLU A 80 -6.52 2.81 0.44
C GLU A 80 -6.32 1.57 -0.43
N TRP A 81 -5.75 0.50 0.14
CA TRP A 81 -5.58 -0.77 -0.56
C TRP A 81 -6.92 -1.40 -0.95
N ARG A 82 -7.89 -1.44 -0.03
CA ARG A 82 -9.26 -1.93 -0.33
C ARG A 82 -9.97 -1.08 -1.38
N ALA A 83 -9.83 0.24 -1.30
CA ALA A 83 -10.40 1.15 -2.29
C ALA A 83 -9.77 0.96 -3.68
N SER A 84 -8.46 0.71 -3.73
CA SER A 84 -7.72 0.43 -4.96
C SER A 84 -8.20 -0.86 -5.62
N ILE A 85 -8.39 -1.93 -4.85
CA ILE A 85 -8.97 -3.20 -5.35
C ILE A 85 -10.39 -3.00 -5.86
N ALA A 86 -11.25 -2.29 -5.11
CA ALA A 86 -12.63 -2.05 -5.52
C ALA A 86 -12.71 -1.25 -6.83
N LYS A 87 -11.90 -0.18 -6.95
CA LYS A 87 -11.79 0.63 -8.17
C LYS A 87 -11.32 -0.21 -9.35
N LEU A 88 -10.33 -1.07 -9.13
CA LEU A 88 -9.78 -1.93 -10.18
C LEU A 88 -10.83 -2.92 -10.69
N ARG A 89 -11.54 -3.59 -9.77
CA ARG A 89 -12.63 -4.51 -10.11
C ARG A 89 -13.71 -3.81 -10.94
N ALA A 90 -14.18 -2.65 -10.49
CA ALA A 90 -15.18 -1.87 -11.20
C ALA A 90 -14.70 -1.45 -12.60
N SER A 91 -13.42 -1.09 -12.74
CA SER A 91 -12.82 -0.74 -14.04
C SER A 91 -12.79 -1.92 -15.01
N VAL A 92 -12.43 -3.12 -14.53
CA VAL A 92 -12.40 -4.35 -15.33
C VAL A 92 -13.81 -4.74 -15.77
N GLU A 93 -14.78 -4.73 -14.85
CA GLU A 93 -16.18 -5.05 -15.14
C GLU A 93 -16.78 -4.08 -16.17
N ALA A 94 -16.59 -2.78 -15.97
CA ALA A 94 -17.03 -1.77 -16.92
C ALA A 94 -16.31 -1.89 -18.27
N GLY A 95 -15.03 -2.26 -18.28
CA GLY A 95 -14.24 -2.50 -19.48
C GLY A 95 -14.79 -3.66 -20.32
N HIS A 96 -15.10 -4.79 -19.69
CA HIS A 96 -15.74 -5.92 -20.37
C HIS A 96 -17.13 -5.57 -20.92
N GLY A 97 -17.96 -4.87 -20.14
CA GLY A 97 -19.28 -4.43 -20.61
C GLY A 97 -19.18 -3.52 -21.84
N ARG A 98 -18.25 -2.55 -21.84
CA ARG A 98 -17.98 -1.69 -23.00
C ARG A 98 -17.48 -2.49 -24.21
N LEU A 99 -16.56 -3.43 -23.98
CA LEU A 99 -16.03 -4.28 -25.04
C LEU A 99 -17.12 -5.14 -25.68
N ASN A 100 -18.05 -5.65 -24.87
CA ASN A 100 -19.19 -6.42 -25.36
C ASN A 100 -20.07 -5.59 -26.30
N ILE A 101 -20.50 -4.39 -25.86
CA ILE A 101 -21.31 -3.48 -26.68
C ILE A 101 -20.58 -3.11 -27.98
N LEU A 102 -19.27 -2.86 -27.91
CA LEU A 102 -18.48 -2.53 -29.09
C LEU A 102 -18.41 -3.70 -30.08
N ASN A 103 -18.24 -4.93 -29.60
CA ASN A 103 -18.11 -6.13 -30.44
C ASN A 103 -19.45 -6.58 -31.04
N GLU A 104 -20.53 -6.55 -30.25
CA GLU A 104 -21.81 -7.14 -30.64
C GLU A 104 -22.70 -6.18 -31.42
N ARG A 105 -22.60 -4.87 -31.17
CA ARG A 105 -23.47 -3.86 -31.79
C ARG A 105 -22.70 -2.85 -32.60
N HIS A 106 -21.78 -2.14 -31.96
CA HIS A 106 -21.24 -0.93 -32.58
C HIS A 106 -20.34 -1.25 -33.78
N LEU A 107 -19.43 -2.23 -33.69
CA LEU A 107 -18.57 -2.59 -34.82
C LEU A 107 -19.34 -3.20 -35.99
N PRO A 108 -20.23 -4.19 -35.78
CA PRO A 108 -21.06 -4.72 -36.86
C PRO A 108 -21.89 -3.64 -37.54
N ASN A 109 -22.56 -2.76 -36.78
CA ASN A 109 -23.37 -1.69 -37.35
C ASN A 109 -22.52 -0.73 -38.20
N GLN A 110 -21.37 -0.29 -37.68
CA GLN A 110 -20.48 0.61 -38.42
C GLN A 110 -19.88 -0.06 -39.66
N ARG A 111 -19.67 -1.37 -39.63
CA ARG A 111 -19.22 -2.13 -40.80
C ARG A 111 -20.33 -2.18 -41.87
N ALA A 112 -21.56 -2.49 -41.46
CA ALA A 112 -22.71 -2.51 -42.34
C ALA A 112 -22.99 -1.13 -42.97
N HIS A 113 -22.87 -0.04 -42.20
CA HIS A 113 -23.00 1.31 -42.73
C HIS A 113 -21.92 1.66 -43.76
N TRP A 114 -20.67 1.25 -43.52
CA TRP A 114 -19.59 1.43 -44.50
C TRP A 114 -19.84 0.62 -45.77
N GLU A 115 -20.22 -0.66 -45.64
CA GLU A 115 -20.57 -1.52 -46.78
C GLU A 115 -21.73 -0.92 -47.61
N ALA A 116 -22.78 -0.41 -46.96
CA ALA A 116 -23.89 0.26 -47.62
C ALA A 116 -23.44 1.51 -48.39
N SER A 117 -22.63 2.38 -47.77
CA SER A 117 -22.12 3.59 -48.44
C SER A 117 -21.22 3.28 -49.63
N LEU A 118 -20.48 2.16 -49.60
CA LEU A 118 -19.69 1.70 -50.75
C LEU A 118 -20.60 1.21 -51.89
N ASN A 119 -21.67 0.49 -51.57
CA ASN A 119 -22.64 0.04 -52.57
C ASN A 119 -23.34 1.22 -53.25
N GLU A 120 -23.77 2.22 -52.47
CA GLU A 120 -24.39 3.44 -52.98
C GLU A 120 -23.42 4.24 -53.87
N LEU A 121 -22.15 4.34 -53.47
CA LEU A 121 -21.12 4.98 -54.28
C LEU A 121 -20.90 4.23 -55.61
N ALA A 122 -20.87 2.89 -55.57
CA ALA A 122 -20.69 2.05 -56.75
C ALA A 122 -21.89 2.10 -57.71
N SER A 123 -23.11 2.24 -57.20
CA SER A 123 -24.33 2.44 -58.01
C SER A 123 -24.52 3.88 -58.48
N GLY A 124 -23.64 4.81 -58.09
CA GLY A 124 -23.73 6.23 -58.44
C GLY A 124 -24.85 6.99 -57.71
N THR A 125 -25.47 6.38 -56.70
CA THR A 125 -26.55 6.99 -55.91
C THR A 125 -26.04 7.69 -54.65
N GLY A 126 -24.82 7.37 -54.21
CA GLY A 126 -24.17 7.94 -53.03
C GLY A 126 -22.97 8.84 -53.35
N ARG A 127 -22.57 9.68 -52.40
CA ARG A 127 -21.43 10.61 -52.55
C ARG A 127 -20.16 9.99 -51.98
N LEU A 128 -19.00 10.29 -52.58
CA LEU A 128 -17.70 9.85 -52.06
C LEU A 128 -17.47 10.32 -50.61
N GLU A 129 -17.96 11.51 -50.26
CA GLU A 129 -17.86 12.06 -48.91
C GLU A 129 -18.56 11.17 -47.87
N ASP A 130 -19.72 10.59 -48.21
CA ASP A 130 -20.47 9.71 -47.31
C ASP A 130 -19.70 8.41 -47.04
N ALA A 131 -19.06 7.85 -48.07
CA ALA A 131 -18.19 6.67 -47.95
C ALA A 131 -16.92 6.95 -47.13
N ILE A 132 -16.32 8.15 -47.27
CA ILE A 132 -15.18 8.56 -46.44
C ILE A 132 -15.61 8.73 -44.98
N ASN A 133 -16.76 9.35 -44.75
CA ASN A 133 -17.29 9.57 -43.40
C ASN A 133 -17.64 8.25 -42.71
N SER A 134 -18.27 7.30 -43.38
CA SER A 134 -18.58 5.98 -42.84
C SER A 134 -17.30 5.18 -42.51
N ALA A 135 -16.29 5.22 -43.39
CA ALA A 135 -14.99 4.58 -43.14
C ALA A 135 -14.28 5.18 -41.91
N ARG A 136 -14.36 6.51 -41.73
CA ARG A 136 -13.83 7.19 -40.54
C ARG A 136 -14.56 6.76 -39.27
N GLN A 137 -15.88 6.62 -39.31
CA GLN A 137 -16.66 6.15 -38.16
C GLN A 137 -16.31 4.71 -37.77
N LEU A 138 -16.18 3.81 -38.76
CA LEU A 138 -15.71 2.44 -38.54
C LEU A 138 -14.31 2.40 -37.92
N THR A 139 -13.39 3.23 -38.43
CA THR A 139 -12.03 3.34 -37.88
C THR A 139 -12.05 3.85 -36.45
N GLY A 140 -12.88 4.87 -36.15
CA GLY A 140 -13.07 5.36 -34.79
C GLY A 140 -13.65 4.30 -33.83
N ALA A 141 -14.55 3.44 -34.32
CA ALA A 141 -15.06 2.31 -33.54
C ALA A 141 -13.98 1.27 -33.22
N LYS A 142 -13.13 0.93 -34.20
CA LYS A 142 -11.99 0.01 -34.02
C LYS A 142 -10.98 0.58 -33.03
N LEU A 143 -10.68 1.87 -33.11
CA LEU A 143 -9.78 2.55 -32.19
C LEU A 143 -10.32 2.56 -30.76
N ARG A 144 -11.63 2.84 -30.58
CA ARG A 144 -12.27 2.75 -29.27
C ARG A 144 -12.15 1.34 -28.66
N ARG A 145 -12.36 0.29 -29.46
CA ARG A 145 -12.16 -1.11 -29.03
C ARG A 145 -10.72 -1.36 -28.58
N ALA A 146 -9.74 -0.93 -29.37
CA ALA A 146 -8.33 -1.08 -29.02
C ALA A 146 -7.98 -0.35 -27.71
N GLY A 147 -8.53 0.84 -27.49
CA GLY A 147 -8.40 1.58 -26.24
C GLY A 147 -8.92 0.81 -25.04
N VAL A 148 -10.13 0.25 -25.13
CA VAL A 148 -10.71 -0.56 -24.04
C VAL A 148 -9.86 -1.80 -23.75
N ILE A 149 -9.35 -2.49 -24.78
CA ILE A 149 -8.47 -3.65 -24.61
C ILE A 149 -7.17 -3.25 -23.90
N ARG A 150 -6.53 -2.16 -24.33
CA ARG A 150 -5.34 -1.63 -23.67
C ARG A 150 -5.61 -1.31 -22.20
N ASP A 151 -6.74 -0.66 -21.91
CA ASP A 151 -7.10 -0.29 -20.54
C ASP A 151 -7.35 -1.54 -19.66
N LEU A 152 -7.90 -2.62 -20.22
CA LEU A 152 -8.03 -3.92 -19.54
C LEU A 152 -6.66 -4.57 -19.25
N TYR A 153 -5.72 -4.52 -20.19
CA TYR A 153 -4.34 -4.97 -19.94
C TYR A 153 -3.61 -4.09 -18.90
N GLY A 154 -3.86 -2.78 -18.91
CA GLY A 154 -3.36 -1.89 -17.87
C GLY A 154 -3.91 -2.24 -16.49
N ALA A 155 -5.19 -2.63 -16.43
CA ALA A 155 -5.83 -3.10 -15.20
C ALA A 155 -5.22 -4.42 -14.68
N SER A 156 -4.91 -5.39 -15.55
CA SER A 156 -4.24 -6.62 -15.12
C SER A 156 -2.84 -6.36 -14.57
N ALA A 157 -2.05 -5.49 -15.20
CA ALA A 157 -0.75 -5.08 -14.67
C ALA A 157 -0.87 -4.34 -13.32
N GLY A 158 -1.90 -3.51 -13.17
CA GLY A 158 -2.21 -2.85 -11.90
C GLY A 158 -2.60 -3.84 -10.79
N TYR A 159 -3.27 -4.94 -11.13
CA TYR A 159 -3.58 -6.02 -10.20
C TYR A 159 -2.31 -6.70 -9.68
N GLU A 160 -1.39 -7.04 -10.59
CA GLU A 160 -0.10 -7.65 -10.25
C GLU A 160 0.72 -6.75 -9.31
N ALA A 161 0.70 -5.44 -9.52
CA ALA A 161 1.37 -4.48 -8.65
C ALA A 161 0.74 -4.35 -7.24
N LEU A 162 -0.56 -4.66 -7.12
CA LEU A 162 -1.29 -4.64 -5.83
C LEU A 162 -1.13 -5.94 -5.04
N ILE A 163 -0.68 -7.04 -5.68
CA ILE A 163 -0.26 -8.25 -4.99
C ILE A 163 1.15 -7.99 -4.45
N PRO A 164 1.35 -7.94 -3.12
CA PRO A 164 2.70 -7.89 -2.58
C PRO A 164 3.44 -9.17 -3.04
N VAL A 165 4.59 -9.02 -3.69
CA VAL A 165 5.51 -10.08 -4.19
C VAL A 165 6.04 -11.01 -3.07
N ARG A 166 5.40 -11.04 -1.89
CA ARG A 166 5.75 -11.87 -0.72
C ARG A 166 4.96 -13.17 -0.60
N THR A 167 4.07 -13.51 -1.52
CA THR A 167 3.30 -14.77 -1.46
C THR A 167 3.93 -15.96 -2.19
N ILE A 168 5.06 -15.79 -2.90
CA ILE A 168 5.70 -16.92 -3.63
C ILE A 168 6.73 -17.67 -2.76
N ASN A 169 7.28 -17.06 -1.70
CA ASN A 169 8.32 -17.69 -0.86
C ASN A 169 7.80 -18.27 0.47
N ALA A 170 6.49 -18.53 0.61
CA ALA A 170 5.90 -19.11 1.83
C ALA A 170 5.27 -20.49 1.62
N LEU A 171 5.45 -21.10 0.45
CA LEU A 171 4.89 -22.42 0.09
C LEU A 171 5.94 -23.43 -0.40
N ASN A 172 7.24 -23.14 -0.23
CA ASN A 172 8.32 -24.12 -0.40
C ASN A 172 9.09 -24.28 0.91
#